data_AF-A0ABD0NDG1-F1
#
_entry.id   AF-A0ABD0NDG1-F1
#
_cell.length_a   1.000
_cell.length_b   1.000
_cell.length_c   1.000
_cell.angle_alpha   90.00
_cell.angle_beta   90.00
_cell.angle_gamma   90.00
#
_symmetry.space_group_name_H-M   'P 1'
#
loop_
_entity.id
_entity.type
_entity.pdbx_description
1 polymer ?
#
loop_
_entity_poly.entity_id
_entity_poly.type
_entity_poly.pdbx_seq_one_letter_code
_entity_poly.pdbx_strand_id
1 'polypeptide(L)' 'VVVATNIAETSITINGVVFVIDCAFVKLRAYNPRTAIESLIVTPISKASACQRAGRAGRNRAGKCFRLYT' A
#
# COMPACT_ATOMS: atom_id res chain seq x y z
N VAL A 1 13.10 -10.88 -1.97
CA VAL A 1 12.36 -9.84 -1.21
C VAL A 1 12.07 -8.70 -2.17
N VAL A 2 10.85 -8.15 -2.18
CA VAL A 2 10.47 -7.03 -3.06
C VAL A 2 10.10 -5.84 -2.19
N VAL A 3 10.74 -4.70 -2.43
CA VAL A 3 10.34 -3.40 -1.83
C VAL A 3 9.55 -2.66 -2.90
N ALA A 4 8.30 -2.31 -2.60
CA ALA A 4 7.39 -1.73 -3.58
C ALA A 4 6.58 -0.57 -3.00
N THR A 5 6.05 0.26 -3.90
CA THR A 5 5.07 1.30 -3.59
C THR A 5 3.64 0.73 -3.70
N ASN A 6 2.64 1.61 -3.64
CA ASN A 6 1.23 1.26 -3.91
C ASN A 6 0.98 0.69 -5.32
N ILE A 7 1.96 0.70 -6.23
CA ILE A 7 1.88 -0.04 -7.51
C ILE A 7 1.65 -1.54 -7.28
N ALA A 8 2.27 -2.13 -6.25
CA ALA A 8 2.07 -3.55 -5.92
C ALA A 8 0.70 -3.86 -5.31
N GLU A 9 -0.04 -2.84 -4.86
CA GLU A 9 -1.39 -2.97 -4.31
C GLU A 9 -2.40 -3.33 -5.41
N THR A 10 -2.31 -2.67 -6.57
CA THR A 10 -3.33 -2.75 -7.65
C THR A 10 -2.76 -3.17 -9.00
N SER A 11 -1.62 -2.61 -9.42
CA SER A 11 -1.22 -2.58 -10.83
C SER A 11 -0.43 -3.80 -11.29
N ILE A 12 0.29 -4.48 -10.39
CA ILE A 12 1.14 -5.62 -10.76
C ILE A 12 0.96 -6.79 -9.82
N THR A 13 0.81 -7.98 -10.38
CA THR A 13 0.78 -9.24 -9.64
C THR A 13 2.16 -9.88 -9.63
N ILE A 14 2.65 -10.21 -8.44
CA ILE A 14 3.95 -10.85 -8.23
C ILE A 14 3.68 -12.27 -7.74
N ASN A 15 3.99 -13.26 -8.57
CA ASN A 15 3.78 -14.66 -8.22
C ASN A 15 4.73 -15.09 -7.09
N GLY A 16 4.25 -15.98 -6.22
CA GLY A 16 5.05 -16.56 -5.14
C GLY A 16 5.14 -15.73 -3.85
N VAL A 17 4.56 -14.52 -3.82
CA VAL A 17 4.48 -13.70 -2.60
C VAL A 17 3.45 -14.29 -1.64
N VAL A 18 3.89 -14.62 -0.42
CA VAL A 18 3.06 -15.14 0.68
C VAL A 18 3.15 -14.33 1.96
N PHE A 19 4.09 -13.38 2.01
CA PHE A 19 4.29 -12.48 3.13
C PHE A 19 4.23 -11.04 2.62
N VAL A 20 3.43 -10.23 3.30
CA VAL A 20 3.35 -8.78 3.09
C VAL A 20 3.71 -8.10 4.39
N ILE A 21 4.58 -7.09 4.33
CA ILE A 21 4.87 -6.18 5.43
C ILE A 21 4.26 -4.83 5.04
N ASP A 22 3.24 -4.39 5.77
CA ASP A 22 2.49 -3.17 5.48
C ASP A 22 2.89 -2.04 6.42
N CYS A 23 3.51 -1.01 5.85
CA CYS A 23 3.93 0.19 6.57
C CYS A 23 2.78 1.18 6.84
N ALA A 24 1.58 0.94 6.32
CA ALA A 24 0.39 1.79 6.53
C ALA A 24 0.44 3.19 5.89
N PHE A 25 1.45 3.51 5.09
CA PHE A 25 1.56 4.83 4.45
C PHE A 25 1.50 4.75 2.91
N VAL A 26 1.11 5.87 2.32
CA VAL A 26 1.14 6.13 0.88
C VAL A 26 1.56 7.57 0.63
N LYS A 27 2.18 7.84 -0.51
CA LYS A 27 2.37 9.20 -1.00
C LYS A 27 1.24 9.56 -1.95
N LEU A 28 0.46 10.58 -1.61
CA LEU A 28 -0.64 11.08 -2.43
C LEU A 28 -0.39 12.53 -2.84
N ARG A 29 -0.88 12.87 -4.03
CA ARG A 29 -0.91 14.26 -4.46
C ARG A 29 -2.04 14.98 -3.72
N ALA A 30 -1.69 16.07 -3.05
CA ALA A 30 -2.63 16.94 -2.37
C ALA A 30 -2.54 18.34 -2.96
N TYR A 31 -3.68 18.89 -3.34
CA TYR A 31 -3.79 20.24 -3.88
C TYR A 31 -4.25 21.21 -2.80
N ASN A 32 -3.53 22.30 -2.61
CA ASN A 32 -3.94 23.38 -1.74
C ASN A 32 -4.58 24.51 -2.58
N PRO A 33 -5.92 24.70 -2.51
CA PRO A 33 -6.61 25.69 -3.33
C PRO A 33 -6.28 27.14 -2.95
N ARG A 34 -5.76 27.38 -1.74
CA ARG A 34 -5.39 28.75 -1.29
C ARG A 34 -4.06 29.21 -1.88
N THR A 35 -3.13 28.29 -2.10
CA THR A 35 -1.81 28.60 -2.65
C THR A 35 -1.67 28.19 -4.12
N ALA A 36 -2.66 27.47 -4.66
CA ALA A 36 -2.63 26.86 -6.00
C ALA A 36 -1.42 25.94 -6.23
N ILE A 37 -0.94 25.28 -5.17
CA ILE A 37 0.22 24.38 -5.22
C ILE A 37 -0.24 22.94 -5.03
N GLU A 38 0.26 22.06 -5.88
CA GLU A 38 0.18 20.60 -5.69
C GLU A 38 1.44 20.10 -4.99
N SER A 39 1.30 19.18 -4.04
CA SER A 39 2.43 18.60 -3.32
C SER A 39 2.22 17.11 -3.08
N LEU A 40 3.31 16.37 -3.00
CA LEU A 40 3.28 14.94 -2.71
C LEU A 40 3.49 14.74 -1.20
N ILE A 41 2.43 14.38 -0.50
CA ILE A 41 2.45 14.22 0.96
C ILE A 41 2.37 12.74 1.35
N VAL A 42 3.04 12.37 2.44
CA VAL A 42 2.90 11.05 3.05
C VAL A 42 1.67 11.06 3.94
N THR A 43 0.74 10.14 3.71
CA THR A 43 -0.50 10.02 4.48
C THR A 43 -0.76 8.57 4.88
N PRO A 44 -1.49 8.33 5.98
CA PRO A 44 -1.99 6.98 6.29
C PRO A 44 -2.84 6.43 5.15
N ILE A 45 -2.79 5.11 4.96
CA ILE A 45 -3.66 4.42 3.99
C ILE A 45 -5.07 4.25 4.52
N SER A 46 -6.03 4.12 3.61
CA SER A 46 -7.40 3.77 3.96
C SER A 46 -7.48 2.32 4.46
N LYS A 47 -8.56 1.98 5.19
CA LYS A 47 -8.87 0.58 5.56
C LYS A 47 -9.01 -0.31 4.33
N ALA A 48 -9.58 0.20 3.23
CA ALA A 48 -9.72 -0.54 1.98
C ALA A 48 -8.36 -0.89 1.37
N SER A 49 -7.44 0.08 1.31
CA SER A 49 -6.06 -0.15 0.85
C SER A 49 -5.32 -1.16 1.73
N ALA A 50 -5.46 -1.06 3.05
CA ALA A 50 -4.87 -2.03 3.98
C ALA A 50 -5.40 -3.46 3.76
N CYS A 51 -6.68 -3.62 3.42
CA CYS A 51 -7.26 -4.91 3.07
C CYS A 51 -6.73 -5.40 1.72
N GLN A 52 -6.61 -4.53 0.72
CA GLN A 52 -6.08 -4.89 -0.59
C GLN A 52 -4.61 -5.34 -0.53
N ARG A 53 -3.78 -4.62 0.25
CA ARG A 53 -2.39 -5.00 0.51
C ARG A 53 -2.28 -6.36 1.19
N ALA A 54 -3.11 -6.63 2.21
CA ALA A 54 -3.16 -7.94 2.86
C ALA A 54 -3.53 -9.07 1.87
N GLY A 55 -4.45 -8.79 0.94
CA GLY A 55 -4.84 -9.73 -0.11
C GLY A 55 -3.71 -10.14 -1.07
N ARG A 56 -2.63 -9.33 -1.18
CA ARG A 56 -1.48 -9.68 -2.04
C ARG A 56 -0.68 -10.86 -1.50
N ALA A 57 -0.74 -11.14 -0.19
CA ALA A 57 -0.09 -12.32 0.41
C ALA A 57 -0.85 -13.62 0.12
N GLY A 58 -2.16 -13.57 -0.12
CA GLY A 58 -3.03 -14.75 -0.17
C GLY A 58 -3.35 -15.29 -1.56
N ARG A 59 -2.58 -14.92 -2.59
CA ARG A 59 -3.02 -15.12 -3.99
C ARG A 59 -3.03 -16.59 -4.44
N ASN A 60 -1.94 -17.33 -4.19
CA ASN A 60 -1.79 -18.71 -4.67
C ASN A 60 -1.88 -19.75 -3.53
N ARG A 61 -1.74 -19.29 -2.28
CA ARG A 61 -1.77 -20.12 -1.06
C ARG A 61 -2.00 -19.20 0.14
N ALA A 62 -2.26 -19.80 1.29
CA ALA A 62 -2.37 -19.06 2.55
C ALA A 62 -1.13 -18.17 2.77
N GLY A 63 -1.37 -16.89 3.04
CA GLY A 63 -0.33 -15.90 3.28
C GLY A 63 -0.57 -15.13 4.57
N LYS A 64 0.45 -14.40 5.02
CA LYS A 64 0.38 -13.54 6.21
C LYS A 64 0.69 -12.10 5.83
N CYS A 65 -0.07 -11.18 6.43
CA CYS A 65 0.18 -9.75 6.36
C CYS A 65 0.57 -9.25 7.75
N PHE A 66 1.73 -8.62 7.86
CA PHE A 66 2.25 -8.01 9.08
C PHE A 66 2.08 -6.50 8.98
N ARG A 67 1.31 -5.92 9.89
CA ARG A 67 1.04 -4.48 9.96
C ARG A 67 1.94 -3.85 11.00
N LEU A 68 2.63 -2.77 10.64
CA LEU A 68 3.56 -2.06 11.54
C LEU A 68 2.85 -1.00 12.43
N TYR A 69 1.56 -1.20 12.71
CA TYR A 69 0.69 -0.27 13.41
C TYR A 69 -0.37 -1.01 14.23
N THR A 70 -0.94 -0.33 15.24
CA THR A 70 -2.01 -0.84 16.12
C THR A 70 -3.39 -0.52 15.57
#